data_AF-A0A9N9IB55-F1
#
_entry.id   AF-A0A9N9IB55-F1
#
_cell.length_a   1.000
_cell.length_b   1.000
_cell.length_c   1.000
_cell.angle_alpha   90.00
_cell.angle_beta   90.00
_cell.angle_gamma   90.00
#
_symmetry.space_group_name_H-M   'P 1'
#
loop_
_entity.id
_entity.type
_entity.pdbx_description
1 polymer ?
#
loop_
_entity_poly.entity_id
_entity_poly.type
_entity_poly.pdbx_seq_one_letter_code
_entity_poly.pdbx_strand_id
1 'polypeptide(L)'
;MQVNSIVGKHNYDMNPQVAEMASKYQKLAYKILDKIKFWTINEKLGLTTQYNLLVTLFSRKVIYKKDLSNAIQRFKDQAKS
;
A
#
# COMPACT_ATOMS: atom_id res chain seq x y z
N MET A 1 -27.98 -25.50 6.91
CA MET A 1 -26.67 -24.85 7.08
C MET A 1 -26.82 -23.82 8.18
N GLN A 2 -26.23 -24.08 9.35
CA GLN A 2 -26.31 -23.19 10.50
C GLN A 2 -25.18 -22.17 10.40
N VAL A 3 -25.52 -20.91 10.14
CA VAL A 3 -24.55 -19.81 10.13
C VAL A 3 -24.53 -19.20 11.53
N ASN A 4 -23.56 -19.60 12.36
CA ASN A 4 -23.31 -18.94 13.62
C ASN A 4 -22.70 -17.57 13.33
N SER A 5 -23.54 -16.53 13.33
CA SER A 5 -23.10 -15.15 13.21
C SER A 5 -22.28 -14.76 14.43
N ILE A 6 -20.97 -14.60 14.26
CA ILE A 6 -20.13 -13.96 15.27
C ILE A 6 -20.52 -12.48 15.24
N VAL A 7 -21.42 -12.10 16.15
CA VAL A 7 -21.80 -10.70 16.37
C VAL A 7 -20.55 -9.97 16.85
N GLY A 8 -19.86 -9.33 15.91
CA GLY A 8 -18.87 -8.30 16.18
C GLY A 8 -19.56 -7.07 16.72
N LYS A 9 -20.02 -7.13 17.99
CA LYS A 9 -20.41 -5.96 18.76
C LYS A 9 -19.14 -5.16 19.06
N HIS A 10 -18.72 -4.35 18.10
CA HIS A 10 -17.86 -3.22 18.38
C HIS A 10 -18.71 -2.23 19.17
N ASN A 11 -18.35 -1.96 20.42
CA ASN A 11 -19.08 -1.08 21.36
C ASN A 11 -19.02 0.42 20.97
N TYR A 12 -18.74 0.71 19.70
CA TYR A 12 -18.72 2.04 19.12
C TYR A 12 -19.28 1.91 17.71
N ASP A 13 -20.23 2.77 17.37
CA ASP A 13 -20.75 2.93 16.01
C ASP A 13 -19.55 3.22 15.09
N MET A 14 -19.07 2.22 14.36
CA MET A 14 -18.10 2.44 13.30
C MET A 14 -18.84 3.23 12.24
N ASN A 15 -18.58 4.55 12.18
CA ASN A 15 -19.11 5.38 11.12
C ASN A 15 -18.73 4.71 9.77
N PRO A 16 -19.71 4.27 8.97
CA PRO A 16 -19.44 3.54 7.73
C PRO A 16 -18.57 4.35 6.75
N GLN A 17 -18.60 5.69 6.85
CA GLN A 17 -17.70 6.56 6.09
C GLN A 17 -16.24 6.40 6.51
N VAL A 18 -15.96 6.24 7.81
CA VAL A 18 -14.60 6.04 8.34
C VAL A 18 -14.06 4.67 7.91
N ALA A 19 -14.89 3.63 7.96
CA ALA A 19 -14.53 2.29 7.48
C ALA A 19 -14.28 2.27 5.96
N GLU A 20 -15.13 2.93 5.17
CA GLU A 20 -14.97 3.06 3.73
C GLU A 20 -13.71 3.85 3.36
N MET A 21 -13.46 4.96 4.06
CA MET A 21 -12.26 5.76 3.91
C MET A 21 -11.01 4.92 4.21
N ALA A 22 -10.94 4.28 5.38
CA ALA A 22 -9.82 3.40 5.75
C ALA A 22 -9.56 2.33 4.68
N SER A 23 -10.62 1.68 4.17
CA SER A 23 -10.53 0.70 3.08
C SER A 23 -9.97 1.30 1.79
N LYS A 24 -10.38 2.51 1.40
CA LYS A 24 -9.83 3.22 0.22
C LYS A 24 -8.36 3.55 0.39
N TYR A 25 -7.94 4.07 1.55
CA TYR A 25 -6.53 4.37 1.83
C TYR A 25 -5.68 3.09 1.85
N GLN A 26 -6.19 2.01 2.44
CA GLN A 26 -5.52 0.71 2.46
C GLN A 26 -5.35 0.15 1.05
N LYS A 27 -6.41 0.15 0.22
CA LYS A 27 -6.35 -0.27 -1.19
C LYS A 27 -5.33 0.55 -1.98
N LEU A 28 -5.25 1.85 -1.73
CA LEU A 28 -4.27 2.71 -2.39
C LEU A 28 -2.84 2.41 -1.94
N ALA A 29 -2.61 2.19 -0.65
CA ALA A 29 -1.32 1.80 -0.12
C ALA A 29 -0.83 0.49 -0.76
N TYR A 30 -1.71 -0.50 -0.92
CA TYR A 30 -1.39 -1.74 -1.66
C TYR A 30 -1.03 -1.47 -3.11
N LYS A 31 -1.76 -0.61 -3.82
CA LYS A 31 -1.43 -0.24 -5.22
C LYS A 31 -0.06 0.43 -5.35
N ILE A 32 0.32 1.27 -4.39
CA ILE A 32 1.65 1.91 -4.37
C ILE A 32 2.73 0.85 -4.17
N LEU A 33 2.56 -0.05 -3.19
CA LEU A 33 3.52 -1.13 -2.93
C LEU A 33 3.66 -2.09 -4.10
N ASP A 34 2.57 -2.43 -4.77
CA ASP A 34 2.57 -3.29 -5.95
C ASP A 34 3.38 -2.68 -7.10
N LYS A 35 3.20 -1.37 -7.37
CA LYS A 35 4.02 -0.64 -8.35
C LYS A 35 5.50 -0.61 -7.97
N ILE A 36 5.83 -0.32 -6.71
CA ILE A 36 7.23 -0.33 -6.23
C ILE A 36 7.84 -1.72 -6.42
N LYS A 37 7.12 -2.79 -6.09
CA LYS A 37 7.59 -4.17 -6.26
C LYS A 37 7.85 -4.48 -7.73
N PHE A 38 6.89 -4.23 -8.61
CA PHE A 38 7.04 -4.46 -10.05
C PHE A 38 8.24 -3.69 -10.62
N TRP A 39 8.36 -2.40 -10.33
CA TRP A 39 9.47 -1.60 -10.82
C TRP A 39 10.83 -1.99 -10.26
N THR A 40 10.86 -2.52 -9.03
CA THR A 40 12.11 -2.97 -8.39
C THR A 40 12.57 -4.32 -8.92
N ILE A 41 11.65 -5.28 -9.07
CA ILE A 41 11.97 -6.67 -9.40
C ILE A 41 12.01 -6.89 -10.91
N ASN A 42 10.98 -6.44 -11.63
CA ASN A 42 10.83 -6.69 -13.06
C ASN A 42 11.61 -5.67 -13.89
N GLU A 43 11.45 -4.38 -13.59
CA GLU A 43 12.04 -3.28 -14.39
C GLU A 43 13.40 -2.79 -13.86
N LYS A 44 13.79 -3.19 -12.64
CA LYS A 44 15.04 -2.79 -11.97
C LYS A 44 15.28 -1.27 -11.94
N LEU A 45 14.21 -0.46 -11.83
CA LEU A 45 14.30 1.00 -11.82
C LEU A 45 14.96 1.52 -10.54
N GLY A 46 15.74 2.59 -10.69
CA GLY A 46 16.38 3.29 -9.58
C GLY A 46 15.41 4.13 -8.73
N LEU A 47 15.85 4.51 -7.53
CA LEU A 47 15.07 5.27 -6.54
C LEU A 47 14.48 6.57 -7.13
N THR A 48 15.28 7.35 -7.84
CA THR A 48 14.85 8.64 -8.41
C THR A 48 13.74 8.47 -9.44
N THR A 49 13.87 7.50 -10.33
CA THR A 49 12.86 7.20 -11.36
C THR A 49 11.56 6.72 -10.72
N GLN A 50 11.63 5.78 -9.78
CA GLN A 50 10.44 5.31 -9.07
C GLN A 50 9.76 6.43 -8.29
N TYR A 51 10.52 7.31 -7.63
CA TYR A 51 9.99 8.46 -6.91
C TYR A 51 9.19 9.40 -7.83
N ASN A 52 9.78 9.78 -8.97
CA ASN A 52 9.12 10.66 -9.93
C ASN A 52 7.83 10.02 -10.48
N LEU A 53 7.86 8.72 -10.80
CA LEU A 53 6.67 8.00 -11.26
C LEU A 53 5.57 7.94 -10.19
N LEU A 54 5.92 7.70 -8.92
CA LEU A 54 4.95 7.68 -7.83
C LEU A 54 4.30 9.05 -7.60
N VAL A 55 5.08 10.13 -7.60
CA VAL A 55 4.55 11.49 -7.45
C VAL A 55 3.61 11.85 -8.59
N THR A 56 3.93 11.43 -9.82
CA THR A 56 3.05 11.63 -10.98
C THR A 56 1.77 10.80 -10.92
N LEU A 57 1.87 9.49 -10.61
CA LEU A 57 0.71 8.59 -10.58
C LEU A 57 -0.19 8.80 -9.35
N PHE A 58 0.39 9.25 -8.24
CA PHE A 58 -0.28 9.40 -6.95
C PHE A 58 -0.12 10.82 -6.39
N SER A 59 -0.35 11.84 -7.24
CA SER A 59 -0.14 13.26 -6.94
C SER A 59 -0.87 13.79 -5.70
N ARG A 60 -1.93 13.11 -5.24
CA ARG A 60 -2.67 13.42 -4.02
C ARG A 60 -2.08 12.80 -2.75
N LYS A 61 -0.89 12.20 -2.82
CA LYS A 61 -0.22 11.54 -1.70
C LYS A 61 1.20 12.06 -1.52
N VAL A 62 1.54 12.26 -0.25
CA VAL A 62 2.92 12.49 0.14
C VAL A 62 3.65 11.17 0.07
N ILE A 63 4.66 11.10 -0.79
CA ILE A 63 5.57 9.96 -0.91
C ILE A 63 6.89 10.38 -0.27
N TYR A 64 7.28 9.76 0.84
CA TYR A 64 8.56 10.03 1.47
C TYR A 64 9.65 9.19 0.82
N LYS A 65 10.75 9.84 0.41
CA LYS A 65 11.91 9.15 -0.21
C LYS A 65 12.47 8.04 0.68
N LYS A 66 12.46 8.23 2.00
CA LYS A 66 12.93 7.23 2.99
C LYS A 66 12.06 5.96 2.95
N ASP A 67 10.75 6.11 2.95
CA ASP A 67 9.82 4.98 2.90
C ASP A 67 9.93 4.23 1.57
N LEU A 68 10.08 4.95 0.46
CA LEU A 68 10.34 4.36 -0.84
C LEU A 68 11.66 3.58 -0.85
N SER A 69 12.75 4.16 -0.34
CA SER A 69 14.04 3.49 -0.24
C SER A 69 13.96 2.21 0.59
N ASN A 70 13.26 2.25 1.73
CA ASN A 70 13.05 1.09 2.58
C ASN A 70 12.24 -0.01 1.87
N ALA A 71 11.18 0.37 1.14
CA ALA A 71 10.37 -0.57 0.38
C ALA A 71 11.17 -1.25 -0.74
N ILE A 72 11.95 -0.48 -1.51
CA ILE A 72 12.84 -0.99 -2.56
C ILE A 72 13.84 -1.99 -1.96
N GLN A 73 14.49 -1.63 -0.85
CA GLN A 73 15.47 -2.50 -0.20
C GLN A 73 14.82 -3.82 0.25
N ARG A 74 13.66 -3.74 0.92
CA ARG A 74 12.90 -4.92 1.35
C ARG A 74 12.56 -5.86 0.19
N PHE A 75 12.08 -5.33 -0.94
CA PHE A 75 11.75 -6.17 -2.09
C PHE A 75 12.99 -6.81 -2.72
N LYS A 76 14.11 -6.08 -2.78
CA LYS A 76 15.39 -6.65 -3.23
C LYS A 76 15.87 -7.78 -2.33
N ASP A 77 15.73 -7.64 -1.01
CA ASP A 77 16.12 -8.67 -0.06
C ASP A 77 15.23 -9.91 -0.18
N GLN A 78 13.92 -9.72 -0.37
CA GLN A 78 12.97 -10.82 -0.60
C GLN A 78 13.22 -11.59 -1.90
N ALA A 79 13.74 -10.95 -2.95
CA ALA A 79 14.03 -11.61 -4.22
C ALA A 79 15.37 -12.36 -4.26
N LYS A 80 16.22 -12.15 -3.24
CA LYS A 80 17.51 -12.85 -3.09
C LYS A 80 17.42 -14.10 -2.20
N SER A 81 16.37 -14.20 -1.40
CA SER A 81 16.08 -15.35 -0.53
C SER A 81 15.34 -16.44 -1.28
#